data_AF-A0A016BZW5-F1
#
_entry.id   AF-A0A016BZW5-F1
#
_cell.length_a   1.000
_cell.length_b   1.000
_cell.length_c   1.000
_cell.angle_alpha   90.00
_cell.angle_beta   90.00
_cell.angle_gamma   90.00
#
_symmetry.space_group_name_H-M   'P 1'
#
loop_
_entity.id
_entity.type
_entity.pdbx_description
1 polymer ?
#
loop_
_entity_poly.entity_id
_entity_poly.type
_entity_poly.pdbx_seq_one_letter_code
_entity_poly.pdbx_strand_id
1 'polypeptide(L)'
;MKKILFILFTVQFILIPRITGSYGANSIGNNHGHSVTNQGKKTIKKDIFGDTVIEDNHGNRKTIKKDIFGDTVIEDNHGNRKTIKKDIFGDTVIEDNHGNRKTIKKDIFGDTVIENNCGNRKTIKKDIFGDTVIEDNRGNRKSIKKDIFGNTVIENNKGYKKTIKTDIFGNKIIEDNHGKKQIIKKDIFGNVIIENY
;
A
#
# COMPACT_ATOMS: atom_id res chain seq x y z
N MET A 1 4.58 -18.24 10.66
CA MET A 1 3.99 -16.93 11.03
C MET A 1 4.51 -15.72 10.25
N LYS A 2 5.47 -15.86 9.31
CA LYS A 2 6.00 -14.78 8.46
C LYS A 2 5.23 -14.53 7.13
N LYS A 3 4.28 -15.39 6.74
CA LYS A 3 3.62 -15.36 5.41
C LYS A 3 2.39 -14.43 5.32
N ILE A 4 1.68 -14.20 6.44
CA ILE A 4 0.47 -13.35 6.47
C ILE A 4 0.82 -11.86 6.42
N LEU A 5 1.97 -11.48 6.99
CA LEU A 5 2.46 -10.09 6.94
C LEU A 5 2.88 -9.67 5.52
N PHE A 6 3.23 -10.63 4.65
CA PHE A 6 3.64 -10.37 3.26
C PHE A 6 2.44 -10.03 2.35
N ILE A 7 1.26 -10.59 2.63
CA ILE A 7 0.04 -10.33 1.84
C ILE A 7 -0.49 -8.92 2.11
N LEU A 8 -0.35 -8.41 3.34
CA LEU A 8 -0.62 -7.00 3.66
C LEU A 8 0.36 -6.05 2.95
N PHE A 9 1.61 -6.47 2.73
CA PHE A 9 2.60 -5.69 2.00
C PHE A 9 2.36 -5.64 0.48
N THR A 10 1.76 -6.67 -0.11
CA THR A 10 1.38 -6.66 -1.54
C THR A 10 0.11 -5.85 -1.83
N VAL A 11 -0.77 -5.67 -0.84
CA VAL A 11 -1.97 -4.82 -0.97
C VAL A 11 -1.65 -3.33 -0.83
N GLN A 12 -0.48 -2.97 -0.29
CA GLN A 12 0.02 -1.60 -0.21
C GLN A 12 0.05 -0.89 -1.60
N PHE A 13 0.19 -1.65 -2.70
CA PHE A 13 0.20 -1.11 -4.07
C PHE A 13 -1.19 -0.95 -4.72
N ILE A 14 -2.26 -1.44 -4.09
CA ILE A 14 -3.62 -1.45 -4.67
C ILE A 14 -4.55 -0.43 -3.96
N LEU A 15 -4.12 0.15 -2.83
CA LEU A 15 -4.98 1.01 -2.00
C LEU A 15 -4.39 2.38 -1.61
N ILE A 16 -3.36 2.88 -2.29
CA ILE A 16 -2.90 4.27 -2.13
C ILE A 16 -3.42 5.11 -3.30
N PRO A 17 -4.38 6.04 -3.11
CA PRO A 17 -4.36 7.26 -3.89
C PRO A 17 -3.11 8.04 -3.49
N ARG A 18 -2.25 8.37 -4.46
CA ARG A 18 -1.08 9.27 -4.34
C ARG A 18 -0.87 9.86 -2.94
N ILE A 19 0.05 9.30 -2.18
CA ILE A 19 0.76 10.04 -1.14
C ILE A 19 2.24 9.88 -1.47
N THR A 20 2.74 10.77 -2.33
CA THR A 20 4.14 11.17 -2.29
C THR A 20 4.33 11.96 -1.00
N GLY A 21 4.70 11.24 0.05
CA GLY A 21 5.15 11.80 1.32
C GLY A 21 6.38 11.02 1.72
N SER A 22 7.51 11.71 1.78
CA SER A 22 8.81 11.17 2.18
C SER A 22 8.67 10.42 3.51
N TYR A 23 8.89 9.10 3.50
CA TYR A 23 9.05 8.34 4.74
C TYR A 23 10.50 8.50 5.20
N GLY A 24 10.78 9.62 5.87
CA GLY A 24 11.93 9.72 6.76
C GLY A 24 11.69 8.81 7.96
N ALA A 25 12.53 7.79 8.11
CA ALA A 25 12.58 6.97 9.31
C ALA A 25 13.09 7.85 10.46
N ASN A 26 12.20 8.34 11.32
CA ASN A 26 12.65 9.00 12.54
C ASN A 26 12.93 7.95 13.61
N SER A 27 14.24 7.75 13.82
CA SER A 27 14.80 7.15 15.02
C SER A 27 14.23 7.84 16.26
N ILE A 28 13.97 7.03 17.27
CA ILE A 28 13.79 7.45 18.66
C ILE A 28 15.03 8.26 19.07
N GLY A 29 14.84 9.46 19.61
CA GLY A 29 15.95 10.28 20.10
C GLY A 29 15.60 11.76 20.29
N ASN A 30 15.16 12.08 21.50
CA ASN A 30 15.49 13.25 22.33
C ASN A 30 15.34 14.68 21.76
N ASN A 31 14.66 15.50 22.56
CA ASN A 31 14.53 16.96 22.47
C ASN A 31 15.73 17.69 21.87
N HIS A 32 15.53 18.41 20.77
CA HIS A 32 15.92 19.81 20.59
C HIS A 32 15.22 20.38 19.34
N GLY A 33 14.70 21.59 19.47
CA GLY A 33 13.88 22.22 18.44
C GLY A 33 14.68 22.61 17.20
N HIS A 34 14.13 22.32 16.03
CA HIS A 34 14.35 23.12 14.83
C HIS A 34 13.10 23.08 13.95
N SER A 35 12.60 24.28 13.64
CA SER A 35 11.46 24.54 12.78
C SER A 35 11.78 24.19 11.34
N VAL A 36 11.05 23.23 10.77
CA VAL A 36 11.02 22.94 9.32
C VAL A 36 9.58 22.61 8.93
N THR A 37 8.87 23.62 8.42
CA THR A 37 7.63 23.57 7.63
C THR A 37 6.39 22.98 8.30
N ASN A 38 5.21 23.59 8.07
CA ASN A 38 3.88 23.12 8.49
C ASN A 38 3.47 21.80 7.79
N GLN A 39 4.27 20.74 7.90
CA GLN A 39 3.83 19.38 7.59
C GLN A 39 3.24 18.80 8.87
N GLY A 40 1.91 18.68 8.90
CA GLY A 40 1.14 18.30 10.08
C GLY A 40 1.75 17.11 10.81
N LYS A 41 2.21 17.36 12.06
CA LYS A 41 2.82 16.36 12.92
C LYS A 41 1.77 15.30 13.24
N LYS A 42 2.01 14.07 12.81
CA LYS A 42 1.19 12.91 13.18
C LYS A 42 1.85 12.20 14.35
N THR A 43 1.04 11.91 15.36
CA THR A 43 1.43 11.11 16.51
C THR A 43 0.74 9.76 16.43
N ILE A 44 1.45 8.70 16.82
CA ILE A 44 0.92 7.34 16.92
C ILE A 44 1.18 6.88 18.34
N LYS A 45 0.12 6.52 19.06
CA LYS A 45 0.19 6.08 20.47
C LYS A 45 -0.74 4.90 20.72
N LYS A 46 -0.54 4.24 21.86
CA LYS A 46 -1.52 3.32 22.43
C LYS A 46 -2.38 4.07 23.45
N ASP A 47 -3.68 3.85 23.45
CA ASP A 47 -4.54 4.35 24.52
C ASP A 47 -4.59 3.39 25.71
N ILE A 48 -5.40 3.72 26.72
CA ILE A 48 -5.53 2.94 27.96
C ILE A 48 -6.11 1.54 27.73
N PHE A 49 -6.78 1.31 26.60
CA PHE A 49 -7.32 0.01 26.21
C PHE A 49 -6.36 -0.77 25.30
N GLY A 50 -5.21 -0.20 24.96
CA GLY A 50 -4.23 -0.80 24.06
C GLY A 50 -4.55 -0.59 22.58
N ASP A 51 -5.53 0.25 22.25
CA ASP A 51 -5.90 0.58 20.87
C ASP A 51 -4.88 1.52 20.24
N THR A 52 -4.65 1.39 18.93
CA THR A 52 -3.74 2.30 18.23
C THR A 52 -4.48 3.59 17.88
N VAL A 53 -4.00 4.71 18.39
CA VAL A 53 -4.55 6.03 18.12
C VAL A 53 -3.56 6.83 17.28
N ILE A 54 -4.05 7.40 16.18
CA ILE A 54 -3.31 8.26 15.27
C ILE A 54 -3.97 9.64 15.29
N GLU A 55 -3.22 10.65 15.70
CA GLU A 55 -3.72 12.02 15.83
C GLU A 55 -2.81 12.98 15.08
N ASP A 56 -3.41 13.96 14.39
CA ASP A 56 -2.69 15.11 13.85
C ASP A 56 -2.94 16.38 14.68
N ASN A 57 -2.09 17.37 14.44
CA ASN A 57 -2.16 18.70 15.05
C ASN A 57 -3.34 19.56 14.54
N HIS A 58 -4.16 19.05 13.62
CA HIS A 58 -5.40 19.70 13.18
C HIS A 58 -6.65 19.12 13.88
N GLY A 59 -6.44 18.22 14.85
CA GLY A 59 -7.53 17.59 15.61
C GLY A 59 -8.17 16.41 14.89
N ASN A 60 -7.62 15.91 13.78
CA ASN A 60 -8.09 14.66 13.21
C ASN A 60 -7.54 13.48 14.01
N ARG A 61 -8.42 12.56 14.38
CA ARG A 61 -8.09 11.37 15.17
C ARG A 61 -8.61 10.12 14.48
N LYS A 62 -7.80 9.08 14.44
CA LYS A 62 -8.17 7.73 14.02
C LYS A 62 -7.80 6.73 15.09
N THR A 63 -8.72 5.83 15.40
CA THR A 63 -8.52 4.73 16.34
C THR A 63 -8.61 3.42 15.58
N ILE A 64 -7.67 2.51 15.84
CA ILE A 64 -7.66 1.15 15.31
C ILE A 64 -7.73 0.21 16.51
N LYS A 65 -8.82 -0.54 16.58
CA LYS A 65 -9.17 -1.42 17.69
C LYS A 65 -9.64 -2.78 17.22
N LYS A 66 -9.76 -3.71 18.16
CA LYS A 66 -10.51 -4.95 17.96
C LYS A 66 -11.91 -4.79 18.54
N ASP A 67 -12.93 -5.25 17.82
CA ASP A 67 -14.26 -5.37 18.40
C ASP A 67 -14.44 -6.67 19.20
N ILE A 68 -15.63 -6.88 19.72
CA ILE A 68 -15.97 -8.05 20.55
C ILE A 68 -15.87 -9.39 19.80
N PHE A 69 -15.88 -9.36 18.47
CA PHE A 69 -15.73 -10.53 17.60
C PHE A 69 -14.27 -10.72 17.17
N GLY A 70 -13.37 -9.82 17.57
CA GLY A 70 -11.97 -9.82 17.16
C GLY A 70 -11.73 -9.22 15.78
N ASP A 71 -12.73 -8.56 15.18
CA ASP A 71 -12.60 -7.87 13.91
C ASP A 71 -11.83 -6.57 14.09
N THR A 72 -11.07 -6.16 13.08
CA THR A 72 -10.36 -4.88 13.14
C THR A 72 -11.31 -3.75 12.76
N VAL A 73 -11.47 -2.79 13.65
CA VAL A 73 -12.30 -1.60 13.44
C VAL A 73 -11.40 -0.36 13.40
N ILE A 74 -11.60 0.46 12.38
CA ILE A 74 -10.93 1.75 12.18
C ILE A 74 -11.99 2.84 12.17
N GLU A 75 -11.93 3.73 13.15
CA GLU A 75 -12.90 4.81 13.32
C GLU A 75 -12.18 6.15 13.36
N ASP A 76 -12.74 7.17 12.72
CA ASP A 76 -12.30 8.54 12.87
C ASP A 76 -13.26 9.38 13.71
N ASN A 77 -12.81 10.55 14.15
CA ASN A 77 -13.62 11.49 14.94
C ASN A 77 -14.67 12.25 14.12
N HIS A 78 -14.81 11.96 12.82
CA HIS A 78 -15.86 12.50 11.95
C HIS A 78 -17.00 11.48 11.72
N GLY A 79 -16.96 10.35 12.42
CA GLY A 79 -17.98 9.31 12.34
C GLY A 79 -17.79 8.34 11.17
N ASN A 80 -16.66 8.36 10.46
CA ASN A 80 -16.36 7.31 9.47
C ASN A 80 -15.82 6.08 10.17
N ARG A 81 -16.34 4.92 9.79
CA ARG A 81 -15.98 3.62 10.36
C ARG A 81 -15.69 2.63 9.24
N LYS A 82 -14.62 1.84 9.41
CA LYS A 82 -14.29 0.69 8.57
C LYS A 82 -14.07 -0.53 9.43
N THR A 83 -14.67 -1.64 9.03
CA THR A 83 -14.48 -2.94 9.67
C THR A 83 -13.78 -3.87 8.69
N ILE A 84 -12.78 -4.59 9.19
CA ILE A 84 -12.05 -5.62 8.46
C ILE A 84 -12.25 -6.94 9.21
N LYS A 85 -12.94 -7.87 8.56
CA LYS A 85 -13.37 -9.13 9.15
C LYS A 85 -13.14 -10.31 8.23
N LYS A 86 -13.28 -11.52 8.78
CA LYS A 86 -13.44 -12.73 7.98
C LYS A 86 -14.93 -13.04 7.85
N ASP A 87 -15.37 -13.40 6.64
CA ASP A 87 -16.71 -13.96 6.47
C ASP A 87 -16.73 -15.46 6.76
N ILE A 88 -17.89 -16.08 6.60
CA ILE A 88 -18.12 -17.51 6.88
C ILE A 88 -17.30 -18.44 5.97
N PHE A 89 -16.80 -17.94 4.83
CA PHE A 89 -15.95 -18.69 3.91
C PHE A 89 -14.46 -18.46 4.20
N GLY A 90 -14.13 -17.61 5.17
CA GLY A 90 -12.76 -17.21 5.49
C GLY A 90 -12.22 -16.12 4.56
N ASP A 91 -13.06 -15.48 3.75
CA ASP A 91 -12.67 -14.37 2.89
C ASP A 91 -12.53 -13.08 3.71
N THR A 92 -11.59 -12.22 3.31
CA THR A 92 -11.44 -10.93 3.98
C THR A 92 -12.47 -9.95 3.45
N VAL A 93 -13.33 -9.44 4.31
CA VAL A 93 -14.32 -8.41 3.99
C VAL A 93 -13.92 -7.09 4.65
N ILE A 94 -13.93 -6.03 3.86
CA ILE A 94 -13.71 -4.65 4.30
C ILE A 94 -14.99 -3.88 3.99
N GLU A 95 -15.60 -3.32 5.02
CA GLU A 95 -16.88 -2.62 4.89
C GLU A 95 -16.81 -1.30 5.63
N ASP A 96 -17.37 -0.24 5.04
CA ASP A 96 -17.56 1.04 5.72
C ASP A 96 -19.02 1.27 6.13
N ASN A 97 -19.23 2.25 7.02
CA ASN A 97 -20.56 2.63 7.50
C ASN A 97 -21.42 3.38 6.45
N HIS A 98 -20.92 3.55 5.23
CA HIS A 98 -21.67 4.10 4.09
C HIS A 98 -22.15 3.00 3.14
N GLY A 99 -21.95 1.73 3.51
CA GLY A 99 -22.38 0.58 2.72
C GLY A 99 -21.41 0.21 1.60
N ASN A 100 -20.20 0.77 1.53
CA ASN A 100 -19.20 0.30 0.57
C ASN A 100 -18.55 -0.97 1.12
N ARG A 101 -18.53 -2.02 0.30
CA ARG A 101 -17.95 -3.32 0.67
C ARG A 101 -16.92 -3.77 -0.36
N LYS A 102 -15.80 -4.30 0.13
CA LYS A 102 -14.80 -5.01 -0.67
C LYS A 102 -14.56 -6.39 -0.08
N THR A 103 -14.49 -7.40 -0.93
CA THR A 103 -14.16 -8.76 -0.56
C THR A 103 -12.85 -9.14 -1.24
N ILE A 104 -11.95 -9.79 -0.49
CA ILE A 104 -10.69 -10.34 -0.97
C ILE A 104 -10.74 -11.84 -0.70
N LYS A 105 -10.74 -12.62 -1.78
CA LYS A 105 -10.92 -14.07 -1.74
C LYS A 105 -9.95 -14.79 -2.65
N LYS A 106 -9.91 -16.12 -2.52
CA LYS A 106 -9.30 -16.99 -3.52
C LYS A 106 -10.38 -17.54 -4.44
N ASP A 107 -10.14 -17.53 -5.75
CA ASP A 107 -11.01 -18.27 -6.68
C ASP A 107 -10.64 -19.76 -6.73
N ILE A 108 -11.34 -20.51 -7.57
CA ILE A 108 -11.16 -21.95 -7.74
C ILE A 108 -9.77 -22.33 -8.28
N PHE A 109 -9.06 -21.40 -8.90
CA PHE A 109 -7.70 -21.60 -9.41
C PHE A 109 -6.64 -21.17 -8.37
N GLY A 110 -7.06 -20.67 -7.21
CA GLY A 110 -6.18 -20.12 -6.18
C GLY A 110 -5.71 -18.69 -6.47
N ASP A 111 -6.29 -18.01 -7.46
CA ASP A 111 -5.98 -16.62 -7.78
C ASP A 111 -6.63 -15.69 -6.76
N THR A 112 -5.98 -14.56 -6.47
CA THR A 112 -6.57 -13.57 -5.55
C THR A 112 -7.57 -12.72 -6.32
N VAL A 113 -8.83 -12.73 -5.89
CA VAL A 113 -9.90 -11.89 -6.42
C VAL A 113 -10.25 -10.82 -5.41
N ILE A 114 -10.30 -9.57 -5.89
CA ILE A 114 -10.74 -8.40 -5.13
C ILE A 114 -11.97 -7.84 -5.85
N GLU A 115 -13.11 -7.85 -5.18
CA GLU A 115 -14.37 -7.37 -5.72
C GLU A 115 -15.00 -6.33 -4.79
N ASN A 116 -15.76 -5.40 -5.36
CA ASN A 116 -16.59 -4.49 -4.59
C ASN A 116 -18.08 -4.70 -4.90
N ASN A 117 -18.94 -4.18 -4.03
CA ASN A 117 -20.39 -4.25 -4.19
C ASN A 117 -20.96 -3.41 -5.35
N CYS A 118 -20.12 -2.65 -6.08
CA CYS A 118 -20.50 -1.97 -7.32
C CYS A 118 -20.17 -2.78 -8.58
N GLY A 119 -19.74 -4.04 -8.44
CA GLY A 119 -19.41 -4.92 -9.57
C GLY A 119 -18.01 -4.71 -10.16
N ASN A 120 -17.13 -3.91 -9.55
CA ASN A 120 -15.73 -3.85 -9.97
C ASN A 120 -14.98 -5.05 -9.42
N ARG A 121 -14.24 -5.75 -10.27
CA ARG A 121 -13.46 -6.94 -9.92
C ARG A 121 -12.05 -6.82 -10.46
N LYS A 122 -11.07 -7.22 -9.64
CA LYS A 122 -9.68 -7.39 -10.00
C LYS A 122 -9.22 -8.80 -9.65
N THR A 123 -8.50 -9.43 -10.56
CA THR A 123 -7.87 -10.73 -10.35
C THR A 123 -6.36 -10.55 -10.38
N ILE A 124 -5.67 -11.16 -9.43
CA ILE A 124 -4.21 -11.20 -9.33
C ILE A 124 -3.80 -12.66 -9.41
N LYS A 125 -3.05 -13.00 -10.45
CA LYS A 125 -2.67 -14.36 -10.77
C LYS A 125 -1.21 -14.47 -11.18
N LYS A 126 -0.71 -15.70 -11.24
CA LYS A 126 0.53 -16.01 -11.93
C LYS A 126 0.21 -16.48 -13.35
N ASP A 127 0.95 -15.99 -14.35
CA ASP A 127 0.89 -16.58 -15.68
C ASP A 127 1.80 -17.82 -15.78
N ILE A 128 1.84 -18.42 -16.97
CA ILE A 128 2.60 -19.64 -17.25
C ILE A 128 4.12 -19.47 -17.07
N PHE A 129 4.62 -18.23 -17.08
CA PHE A 129 6.03 -17.91 -16.86
C PHE A 129 6.31 -17.58 -15.38
N GLY A 130 5.29 -17.60 -14.53
CA GLY A 130 5.39 -17.20 -13.12
C GLY A 130 5.35 -15.69 -12.90
N ASP A 131 5.05 -14.90 -13.93
CA ASP A 131 4.90 -13.45 -13.82
C ASP A 131 3.59 -13.09 -13.15
N THR A 132 3.56 -11.99 -12.40
CA THR A 132 2.33 -11.53 -11.77
C THR A 132 1.49 -10.77 -12.77
N VAL A 133 0.25 -11.22 -13.00
CA VAL A 133 -0.74 -10.53 -13.84
C VAL A 133 -1.86 -10.01 -12.96
N ILE A 134 -2.20 -8.74 -13.19
CA ILE A 134 -3.33 -8.06 -12.55
C ILE A 134 -4.28 -7.62 -13.66
N GLU A 135 -5.53 -8.06 -13.58
CA GLU A 135 -6.55 -7.78 -14.58
C GLU A 135 -7.83 -7.31 -13.91
N ASP A 136 -8.50 -6.32 -14.48
CA ASP A 136 -9.84 -5.92 -14.06
C ASP A 136 -10.91 -6.36 -15.05
N ASN A 137 -12.16 -6.40 -14.58
CA ASN A 137 -13.31 -6.77 -15.40
C ASN A 137 -13.71 -5.71 -16.46
N ARG A 138 -12.89 -4.67 -16.67
CA ARG A 138 -13.04 -3.68 -17.73
C ARG A 138 -11.98 -3.85 -18.82
N GLY A 139 -11.20 -4.93 -18.76
CA GLY A 139 -10.15 -5.25 -19.73
C GLY A 139 -8.85 -4.47 -19.52
N ASN A 140 -8.63 -3.81 -18.39
CA ASN A 140 -7.30 -3.28 -18.08
C ASN A 140 -6.42 -4.39 -17.50
N ARG A 141 -5.24 -4.58 -18.09
CA ARG A 141 -4.29 -5.61 -17.67
C ARG A 141 -2.92 -4.99 -17.40
N LYS A 142 -2.29 -5.44 -16.31
CA LYS A 142 -0.90 -5.14 -15.97
C LYS A 142 -0.14 -6.42 -15.70
N SER A 143 1.09 -6.50 -16.18
CA SER A 143 2.03 -7.57 -15.85
C SER A 143 3.20 -6.99 -15.06
N ILE A 144 3.74 -7.80 -14.16
CA ILE A 144 4.94 -7.52 -13.39
C ILE A 144 5.86 -8.72 -13.54
N LYS A 145 6.99 -8.49 -14.19
CA LYS A 145 7.96 -9.54 -14.54
C LYS A 145 9.38 -9.13 -14.23
N LYS A 146 10.29 -10.09 -14.32
CA LYS A 146 11.73 -9.81 -14.36
C LYS A 146 12.21 -9.81 -15.81
N ASP A 147 13.02 -8.83 -16.18
CA ASP A 147 13.74 -8.89 -17.46
C ASP A 147 14.98 -9.80 -17.35
N ILE A 148 15.68 -9.96 -18.47
CA ILE A 148 16.90 -10.79 -18.56
C ILE A 148 18.05 -10.29 -17.66
N PHE A 149 17.99 -9.04 -17.21
CA PHE A 149 18.97 -8.43 -16.32
C PHE A 149 18.52 -8.47 -14.85
N GLY A 150 17.37 -9.09 -14.56
CA GLY A 150 16.80 -9.16 -13.21
C GLY A 150 16.09 -7.87 -12.77
N ASN A 151 15.88 -6.90 -13.65
CA ASN A 151 15.11 -5.69 -13.36
C ASN A 151 13.63 -6.01 -13.29
N THR A 152 12.89 -5.29 -12.45
CA THR A 152 11.43 -5.42 -12.43
C THR A 152 10.82 -4.57 -13.54
N VAL A 153 10.06 -5.20 -14.43
CA VAL A 153 9.33 -4.54 -15.51
C VAL A 153 7.84 -4.61 -15.23
N ILE A 154 7.17 -3.46 -15.34
CA ILE A 154 5.73 -3.31 -15.19
C ILE A 154 5.18 -2.80 -16.52
N GLU A 155 4.33 -3.59 -17.17
CA GLU A 155 3.73 -3.25 -18.46
C GLU A 155 2.20 -3.26 -18.34
N ASN A 156 1.52 -2.39 -19.07
CA ASN A 156 0.06 -2.46 -19.23
C ASN A 156 -0.33 -2.77 -20.67
N ASN A 157 -1.57 -3.19 -20.89
CA ASN A 157 -2.10 -3.48 -22.22
C ASN A 157 -2.38 -2.24 -23.09
N LYS A 158 -1.99 -1.04 -22.63
CA LYS A 158 -2.07 0.23 -23.39
C LYS A 158 -0.69 0.72 -23.83
N GLY A 159 0.34 -0.11 -23.71
CA GLY A 159 1.71 0.21 -24.13
C GLY A 159 2.52 1.02 -23.11
N TYR A 160 2.02 1.30 -21.91
CA TYR A 160 2.84 1.88 -20.85
C TYR A 160 3.78 0.83 -20.29
N LYS A 161 5.05 1.20 -20.14
CA LYS A 161 6.11 0.36 -19.56
C LYS A 161 6.90 1.15 -18.54
N LYS A 162 7.16 0.52 -17.40
CA LYS A 162 8.03 1.04 -16.34
C LYS A 162 9.04 -0.01 -15.92
N THR A 163 10.29 0.39 -15.80
CA THR A 163 11.38 -0.45 -15.35
C THR A 163 11.90 0.07 -14.02
N ILE A 164 12.13 -0.85 -13.08
CA ILE A 164 12.76 -0.59 -11.80
C ILE A 164 14.04 -1.40 -11.76
N LYS A 165 15.17 -0.71 -11.71
CA LYS A 165 16.51 -1.29 -11.66
C LYS A 165 17.31 -0.72 -10.51
N THR A 166 18.38 -1.40 -10.14
CA THR A 166 19.38 -0.90 -9.20
C THR A 166 20.65 -0.61 -9.99
N ASP A 167 21.22 0.57 -9.81
CA ASP A 167 22.50 0.92 -10.45
C ASP A 167 23.69 0.33 -9.68
N ILE A 168 24.89 0.53 -10.22
CA ILE A 168 26.15 0.05 -9.62
C ILE A 168 26.45 0.65 -8.25
N PHE A 169 25.83 1.78 -7.90
CA PHE A 169 25.97 2.46 -6.62
C PHE A 169 24.91 2.03 -5.61
N GLY A 170 24.01 1.10 -5.99
CA GLY A 170 22.91 0.65 -5.15
C GLY A 170 21.68 1.57 -5.17
N ASN A 171 21.66 2.60 -6.01
CA ASN A 171 20.50 3.49 -6.14
C ASN A 171 19.39 2.80 -6.91
N LYS A 172 18.14 3.07 -6.51
CA LYS A 172 16.97 2.56 -7.23
C LYS A 172 16.56 3.55 -8.31
N ILE A 173 16.59 3.10 -9.56
CA ILE A 173 16.16 3.87 -10.72
C ILE A 173 14.79 3.34 -11.17
N ILE A 174 13.85 4.26 -11.34
CA ILE A 174 12.50 4.00 -11.85
C ILE A 174 12.33 4.85 -13.10
N GLU A 175 12.10 4.21 -14.23
CA GLU A 175 12.02 4.88 -15.53
C GLU A 175 10.83 4.34 -16.30
N ASP A 176 10.10 5.22 -16.98
CA ASP A 176 9.04 4.80 -17.89
C ASP A 176 9.33 5.15 -19.35
N ASN A 177 8.59 4.50 -20.25
CA ASN A 177 8.76 4.67 -21.69
C ASN A 177 8.23 6.02 -22.25
N HIS A 178 7.84 6.95 -21.38
CA HIS A 178 7.50 8.33 -21.75
C HIS A 178 8.61 9.32 -21.34
N GLY A 179 9.78 8.80 -20.94
CA GLY A 179 10.94 9.61 -20.57
C GLY A 179 10.95 10.10 -19.12
N LYS A 180 9.95 9.73 -18.30
CA LYS A 180 9.96 10.10 -16.89
C LYS A 180 10.88 9.19 -16.11
N LYS A 181 11.79 9.80 -15.34
CA LYS A 181 12.79 9.06 -14.55
C LYS A 181 12.83 9.56 -13.11
N GLN A 182 12.99 8.63 -12.19
CA GLN A 182 13.16 8.90 -10.77
C GLN A 182 14.33 8.09 -10.24
N ILE A 183 15.17 8.72 -9.43
CA ILE A 183 16.29 8.08 -8.75
C ILE A 183 16.08 8.22 -7.25
N ILE A 184 16.15 7.09 -6.55
CA ILE A 184 16.07 7.03 -5.09
C ILE A 184 17.44 6.57 -4.59
N LYS A 185 18.10 7.43 -3.83
CA LYS A 185 19.44 7.20 -3.28
C LYS A 185 19.51 7.57 -1.80
N LYS A 186 20.62 7.23 -1.15
CA LYS A 186 20.92 7.69 0.21
C LYS A 186 22.04 8.72 0.15
N ASP A 187 21.94 9.77 0.94
CA ASP A 187 23.06 10.68 1.18
C ASP A 187 24.09 10.08 2.15
N ILE A 188 25.15 10.83 2.42
CA ILE A 188 26.22 10.43 3.34
C ILE A 188 25.75 10.27 4.79
N PHE A 189 24.60 10.86 5.14
CA PHE A 189 23.98 10.75 6.46
C PHE A 189 22.94 9.63 6.51
N GLY A 190 22.72 8.92 5.40
CA GLY A 190 21.73 7.84 5.27
C GLY A 190 20.31 8.31 4.96
N ASN A 191 20.08 9.61 4.74
CA ASN A 191 18.78 10.15 4.38
C ASN A 191 18.40 9.74 2.95
N VAL A 192 17.12 9.42 2.74
CA VAL A 192 16.60 9.08 1.41
C VAL A 192 16.43 10.36 0.59
N ILE A 193 17.15 10.47 -0.51
CA ILE A 193 17.01 11.50 -1.53
C ILE A 193 16.23 10.92 -2.71
N ILE A 194 15.28 11.70 -3.24
CA ILE A 194 14.49 11.37 -4.43
C ILE A 194 14.68 12.48 -5.47
N GLU A 195 15.25 12.13 -6.62
CA GLU A 195 15.45 13.03 -7.76
C GLU A 195 14.49 12.65 -8.88
N ASN A 196 13.83 13.63 -9.48
CA ASN A 196 12.90 13.42 -10.61
C ASN A 196 13.44 14.14 -11.85
N TYR A 197 13.37 13.47 -12.99
CA TYR A 197 13.78 13.94 -14.31
C TYR A 197 12.65 13.69 -15.31
#